data_AF-A0A093CQW5-F1
#
_entry.id   AF-A0A093CQW5-F1
#
_cell.length_a   1.000
_cell.length_b   1.000
_cell.length_c   1.000
_cell.angle_alpha   90.00
_cell.angle_beta   90.00
_cell.angle_gamma   90.00
#
_symmetry.space_group_name_H-M   'P 1'
#
loop_
_entity.id
_entity.type
_entity.pdbx_description
1 polymer ?
#
loop_
_entity_poly.entity_id
_entity_poly.type
_entity_poly.pdbx_seq_one_letter_code
_entity_poly.pdbx_strand_id
1 'polypeptide(L)' 'QQLRIEASIERIKVSKASADLMLYCEEHAKKDPLLMGIPASENPFKDKKTCVLL' A
#
# COMPACT_ATOMS: atom_id res chain seq x y z
N GLN A 1 17.29 5.81 -32.14
CA GLN A 1 16.72 4.45 -32.02
C GLN A 1 15.70 4.34 -30.87
N GLN A 2 15.92 5.01 -29.73
CA GLN A 2 15.02 5.01 -28.55
C GLN A 2 13.52 5.06 -28.85
N LEU A 3 13.07 6.07 -29.61
CA LEU A 3 11.64 6.28 -29.90
C LEU A 3 10.97 5.10 -30.62
N ARG A 4 11.71 4.34 -31.45
CA ARG A 4 11.18 3.16 -32.15
C ARG A 4 10.89 2.03 -31.17
N ILE A 5 11.70 1.91 -30.12
CA ILE A 5 11.54 0.91 -29.07
C ILE A 5 10.32 1.26 -28.22
N GLU A 6 10.21 2.51 -27.74
CA GLU A 6 9.07 2.96 -26.92
C GLU A 6 7.72 2.91 -27.66
N ALA A 7 7.74 3.17 -28.97
CA ALA A 7 6.54 3.06 -29.80
C ALA A 7 6.03 1.61 -29.92
N SER A 8 6.92 0.61 -29.85
CA SER A 8 6.57 -0.81 -29.94
C SER A 8 6.04 -1.41 -28.64
N ILE A 9 5.99 -0.65 -27.55
CA ILE A 9 5.43 -1.12 -26.28
C ILE A 9 3.90 -1.19 -26.40
N GLU A 10 3.37 -2.40 -26.23
CA GLU A 10 1.93 -2.61 -26.12
C GLU A 10 1.38 -2.02 -24.83
N ARG A 11 0.29 -1.26 -24.94
CA ARG A 11 -0.37 -0.61 -23.81
C ARG A 11 -1.69 -1.30 -23.54
N ILE A 12 -2.02 -1.44 -22.25
CA ILE A 12 -3.36 -1.83 -21.81
C ILE A 12 -4.27 -0.61 -21.74
N LYS A 13 -5.59 -0.83 -21.78
CA LYS A 13 -6.57 0.25 -21.57
C LYS A 13 -6.43 0.80 -20.16
N VAL A 14 -6.53 2.13 -20.03
CA VAL A 14 -6.49 2.81 -18.73
C VAL A 14 -7.56 2.27 -17.78
N SER A 15 -8.78 2.03 -18.28
CA SER A 15 -9.86 1.46 -17.47
C SER A 15 -9.53 0.08 -16.89
N LYS A 16 -8.78 -0.75 -17.62
CA LYS A 16 -8.33 -2.05 -17.12
C LYS A 16 -7.24 -1.88 -16.05
N ALA A 17 -6.26 -1.03 -16.32
CA ALA A 17 -5.19 -0.73 -15.34
C ALA A 17 -5.77 -0.17 -14.03
N SER A 18 -6.74 0.74 -14.11
CA SER A 18 -7.43 1.30 -12.94
C SER A 18 -8.20 0.23 -12.15
N ALA A 19 -8.92 -0.66 -12.84
CA ALA A 19 -9.64 -1.75 -12.18
C ALA A 19 -8.69 -2.72 -11.45
N ASP A 20 -7.54 -3.03 -12.07
CA ASP A 20 -6.53 -3.91 -11.48
C ASP A 20 -5.89 -3.27 -10.23
N LEU A 21 -5.63 -1.96 -10.28
CA LEU A 21 -5.16 -1.21 -9.11
C LEU A 21 -6.19 -1.17 -7.98
N MET A 22 -7.48 -0.96 -8.30
CA MET A 22 -8.55 -0.97 -7.30
C MET A 22 -8.67 -2.33 -6.62
N LEU A 23 -8.70 -3.42 -7.40
CA LEU A 23 -8.73 -4.79 -6.90
C LEU A 23 -7.56 -5.07 -5.95
N TYR A 24 -6.35 -4.70 -6.34
CA TYR A 24 -5.17 -4.88 -5.51
C TYR A 24 -5.30 -4.15 -4.16
N CYS A 25 -5.73 -2.88 -4.20
CA CYS A 25 -5.94 -2.09 -2.99
C CYS A 25 -7.03 -2.71 -2.10
N GLU A 26 -8.16 -3.16 -2.66
CA GLU A 26 -9.26 -3.77 -1.90
C GLU A 26 -8.84 -5.09 -1.22
N GLU A 27 -8.08 -5.94 -1.92
CA GLU A 27 -7.57 -7.20 -1.37
C GLU A 27 -6.59 -6.99 -0.20
N HIS A 28 -5.81 -5.92 -0.24
CA HIS A 28 -4.77 -5.64 0.75
C HIS A 28 -5.20 -4.65 1.83
N ALA A 29 -6.28 -3.90 1.61
CA ALA A 29 -6.78 -2.86 2.52
C ALA A 29 -6.91 -3.37 3.96
N LYS A 30 -7.46 -4.58 4.15
CA LYS A 30 -7.68 -5.15 5.49
C LYS A 30 -6.39 -5.44 6.26
N LYS A 31 -5.28 -5.61 5.55
CA LYS A 31 -3.96 -5.92 6.13
C LYS A 31 -3.11 -4.68 6.30
N ASP A 32 -3.55 -3.52 5.81
CA ASP A 32 -2.84 -2.27 5.94
C ASP A 32 -3.12 -1.66 7.34
N PRO A 33 -2.11 -1.59 8.23
CA PRO A 33 -2.26 -1.05 9.58
C PRO A 33 -2.61 0.43 9.61
N LEU A 34 -2.22 1.18 8.58
CA LEU A 34 -2.47 2.62 8.49
C LEU A 34 -3.88 2.91 7.98
N LEU A 35 -4.47 2.00 7.20
CA LEU A 35 -5.83 2.14 6.70
C LEU A 35 -6.86 1.62 7.69
N MET A 36 -6.70 0.40 8.22
CA MET A 36 -7.66 -0.22 9.13
C MET A 36 -7.45 0.15 10.60
N GLY A 37 -6.25 0.64 10.93
CA GLY A 37 -5.79 0.75 12.30
C GLY A 37 -5.41 -0.62 12.87
N ILE A 38 -4.48 -0.60 13.83
CA ILE A 38 -4.10 -1.77 14.61
C ILE A 38 -4.28 -1.49 16.09
N PRO A 39 -4.52 -2.52 16.92
CA PRO A 39 -4.52 -2.37 18.37
C PRO A 39 -3.23 -1.73 18.86
N ALA A 40 -3.34 -0.90 19.89
CA ALA A 40 -2.18 -0.21 20.46
C ALA A 40 -1.08 -1.20 20.94
N SER A 41 -1.43 -2.41 21.37
CA SER A 41 -0.49 -3.46 21.76
C SER A 41 0.36 -4.01 20.59
N GLU A 42 -0.18 -3.98 19.37
CA GLU A 42 0.50 -4.46 18.16
C GLU A 42 1.31 -3.34 17.49
N ASN A 43 1.04 -2.08 17.84
CA ASN A 43 1.78 -0.95 17.30
C ASN A 43 3.21 -0.89 17.89
N PRO A 44 4.26 -1.13 17.08
CA PRO A 44 5.65 -1.11 17.56
C PRO A 44 6.12 0.29 17.97
N PHE A 45 5.41 1.34 17.55
CA PHE A 45 5.69 2.74 17.89
C PHE A 45 4.90 3.22 19.12
N LYS A 46 4.12 2.36 19.77
CA LYS A 46 3.46 2.73 21.02
C LYS A 46 4.51 3.02 22.10
N ASP A 47 4.35 4.13 22.80
CA ASP A 47 5.16 4.45 23.97
C ASP A 47 5.14 3.30 24.97
N LYS A 48 6.34 2.76 25.25
CA LYS A 48 6.54 1.93 26.44
C LYS A 48 6.31 2.85 27.62
N LYS A 49 5.37 2.48 28.52
CA LYS A 49 5.00 3.23 29.72
C LYS A 49 6.23 3.96 30.29
N THR A 50 6.12 5.28 30.48
CA THR A 50 7.14 6.08 31.16
C THR A 50 7.57 5.38 32.44
N CYS A 51 8.87 5.16 32.57
CA CYS A 51 9.50 4.61 33.77
C CYS A 51 8.85 5.18 35.03
N VAL A 52 8.32 4.33 35.90
CA VAL A 52 8.00 4.75 37.27
C VAL A 52 9.32 4.70 38.02
N LEU A 53 9.94 5.85 38.25
CA LEU A 53 11.01 5.97 39.23
C LEU A 53 10.37 5.66 40.60
N LEU A 54 10.71 4.51 41.17
CA LEU A 54 10.44 4.16 42.56
C LEU A 54 11.61 4.63 43.43
#